data_AF-A0A2T7EN54-F1
#
_entry.id   AF-A0A2T7EN54-F1
#
_cell.length_a   1.000
_cell.length_b   1.000
_cell.length_c   1.000
_cell.angle_alpha   90.00
_cell.angle_beta   90.00
_cell.angle_gamma   90.00
#
_symmetry.space_group_name_H-M   'P 1'
#
loop_
_entity.id
_entity.type
_entity.pdbx_description
1 polymer ?
#
loop_
_entity_poly.entity_id
_entity_poly.type
_entity_poly.pdbx_seq_one_letter_code
_entity_poly.pdbx_strand_id
1 'polypeptide(L)'
;MGSIFGSGSSCPYSASDYPPPPIPIEPATAPKKPSKANPTRKKQSRPMQRKQEISEGKKKNPKYRVGKALLSSSELRRAGQYCMDLHNYYIHNADKLQDIIVAYKEQYFLQLEGTEGIFTVAFSDLFDLFNLDALDLSLVRCFALHMQQETRRRTRKKCGYIDPQMMTVTLMTSDRAALVRYTHATVHGEVHARTC
;
A
#
# COMPACT_ATOMS: atom_id res chain seq x y z
N MET A 1 -12.84 31.11 -51.40
CA MET A 1 -13.49 30.22 -50.41
C MET A 1 -12.61 28.99 -50.27
N GLY A 2 -12.08 28.72 -49.08
CA GLY A 2 -11.06 27.68 -48.88
C GLY A 2 -11.65 26.38 -48.31
N SER A 3 -11.11 25.25 -48.76
CA SER A 3 -11.44 23.92 -48.24
C SER A 3 -10.77 23.68 -46.88
N ILE A 4 -11.46 22.99 -45.96
CA ILE A 4 -10.88 22.54 -44.69
C ILE A 4 -10.83 21.01 -44.68
N PHE A 5 -9.61 20.47 -44.53
CA PHE A 5 -9.37 19.06 -44.20
C PHE A 5 -9.49 18.85 -42.69
N GLY A 6 -9.81 17.62 -42.27
CA GLY A 6 -10.13 17.29 -40.89
C GLY A 6 -8.93 17.05 -39.96
N SER A 7 -9.24 17.12 -38.67
CA SER A 7 -8.53 16.52 -37.52
C SER A 7 -9.60 16.21 -36.47
N GLY A 8 -9.49 15.22 -35.59
CA GLY A 8 -8.31 14.52 -35.09
C GLY A 8 -8.35 14.59 -33.56
N SER A 9 -9.21 13.78 -32.94
CA SER A 9 -9.51 13.85 -31.50
C SER A 9 -8.27 13.65 -30.63
N SER A 10 -8.00 14.58 -29.71
CA SER A 10 -6.82 14.54 -28.84
C SER A 10 -7.06 13.82 -27.52
N CYS A 11 -6.13 12.93 -27.16
CA CYS A 11 -6.05 12.32 -25.84
C CYS A 11 -5.39 13.32 -24.84
N PRO A 12 -5.93 13.53 -23.63
CA PRO A 12 -5.43 14.58 -22.73
C PRO A 12 -4.48 14.06 -21.64
N TYR A 13 -3.33 13.47 -22.01
CA TYR A 13 -2.21 13.27 -21.08
C TYR A 13 -0.87 13.46 -21.79
N SER A 14 -0.13 14.50 -21.40
CA SER A 14 1.21 14.82 -21.93
C SER A 14 2.29 14.47 -20.91
N ALA A 15 3.45 14.00 -21.38
CA ALA A 15 4.48 13.39 -20.54
C ALA A 15 5.51 14.41 -20.02
N SER A 16 5.13 15.25 -19.05
CA SER A 16 5.99 16.34 -18.56
C SER A 16 6.08 16.53 -17.02
N ASP A 17 5.53 15.63 -16.20
CA ASP A 17 5.52 15.74 -14.72
C ASP A 17 6.53 14.82 -14.00
N TYR A 18 7.70 14.55 -14.60
CA TYR A 18 8.81 13.89 -13.91
C TYR A 18 9.92 14.91 -13.58
N PRO A 19 10.40 14.99 -12.31
CA PRO A 19 11.54 15.83 -11.97
C PRO A 19 12.83 15.28 -12.61
N PRO A 20 13.76 16.16 -13.04
CA PRO A 20 15.00 15.73 -13.69
C PRO A 20 15.97 15.03 -12.71
N PRO A 21 16.84 14.12 -13.21
CA PRO A 21 17.81 13.42 -12.38
C PRO A 21 18.95 14.35 -11.89
N PRO A 22 19.60 14.04 -10.75
CA PRO A 22 20.70 14.85 -10.23
C PRO A 22 21.95 14.85 -11.14
N ILE A 23 22.60 16.00 -11.25
CA ILE A 23 23.83 16.19 -12.04
C ILE A 23 25.05 15.69 -11.25
N PRO A 24 25.95 14.87 -11.82
CA PRO A 24 27.22 14.51 -11.19
C PRO A 24 28.21 15.70 -11.16
N ILE A 25 28.95 15.86 -10.06
CA ILE A 25 30.00 16.87 -9.91
C ILE A 25 31.36 16.16 -9.79
N GLU A 26 32.29 16.49 -10.69
CA GLU A 26 33.71 16.09 -10.63
C GLU A 26 34.61 17.23 -10.09
N PRO A 27 35.85 16.94 -9.64
CA PRO A 27 36.46 17.69 -8.55
C PRO A 27 37.35 18.88 -9.00
N ALA A 28 37.37 19.92 -8.17
CA ALA A 28 38.33 21.03 -8.25
C ALA A 28 39.27 21.07 -7.03
N THR A 29 40.49 21.56 -7.25
CA THR A 29 41.67 21.45 -6.36
C THR A 29 41.69 22.42 -5.18
N ALA A 30 42.43 22.05 -4.13
CA ALA A 30 42.59 22.82 -2.88
C ALA A 30 43.53 24.06 -3.02
N PRO A 31 43.54 25.00 -2.05
CA PRO A 31 44.57 24.90 -0.99
C PRO A 31 44.28 25.50 0.42
N LYS A 32 44.96 24.89 1.41
CA LYS A 32 45.50 25.43 2.70
C LYS A 32 44.61 25.71 3.95
N LYS A 33 45.15 25.24 5.09
CA LYS A 33 44.76 25.34 6.52
C LYS A 33 45.21 26.68 7.16
N PRO A 34 44.83 27.07 8.40
CA PRO A 34 44.48 26.27 9.61
C PRO A 34 43.03 26.52 10.13
N SER A 35 42.54 26.26 11.36
CA SER A 35 43.20 25.97 12.67
C SER A 35 42.34 25.16 13.69
N LYS A 36 42.56 25.38 14.99
CA LYS A 36 42.11 24.66 16.21
C LYS A 36 40.62 24.80 16.60
N ALA A 37 39.95 23.68 16.94
CA ALA A 37 39.38 23.37 18.27
C ALA A 37 38.65 21.99 18.30
N ASN A 38 38.66 21.31 19.45
CA ASN A 38 37.99 20.02 19.75
C ASN A 38 36.94 20.23 20.86
N PRO A 39 36.04 19.27 21.18
CA PRO A 39 35.32 18.33 20.31
C PRO A 39 33.81 18.22 20.68
N THR A 40 32.90 18.07 19.71
CA THR A 40 31.47 17.75 19.99
C THR A 40 31.06 16.35 19.54
N ARG A 41 30.56 15.59 20.49
CA ARG A 41 30.19 14.16 20.44
C ARG A 41 29.04 13.90 19.46
N LYS A 42 29.34 13.47 18.23
CA LYS A 42 28.30 13.00 17.28
C LYS A 42 27.58 11.77 17.85
N LYS A 43 26.33 11.92 18.28
CA LYS A 43 25.38 10.80 18.39
C LYS A 43 25.11 10.27 16.97
N GLN A 44 25.69 9.13 16.62
CA GLN A 44 25.23 8.38 15.45
C GLN A 44 23.86 7.78 15.73
N SER A 45 22.81 8.37 15.18
CA SER A 45 21.54 7.68 14.97
C SER A 45 21.74 6.65 13.86
N ARG A 46 22.07 5.40 14.22
CA ARG A 46 21.92 4.27 13.30
C ARG A 46 20.42 4.16 12.95
N PRO A 47 20.04 4.07 11.66
CA PRO A 47 18.68 3.66 11.31
C PRO A 47 18.49 2.23 11.80
N MET A 48 17.56 2.04 12.73
CA MET A 48 17.22 0.72 13.25
C MET A 48 16.46 -0.03 12.16
N GLN A 49 17.15 -0.94 11.46
CA GLN A 49 16.50 -1.89 10.55
C GLN A 49 15.57 -2.79 11.37
N ARG A 50 14.30 -2.37 11.48
CA ARG A 50 13.25 -3.20 12.08
C ARG A 50 12.95 -4.31 11.09
N LYS A 51 13.70 -5.41 11.20
CA LYS A 51 13.35 -6.70 10.62
C LYS A 51 11.95 -7.05 11.14
N GLN A 52 10.93 -6.76 10.34
CA GLN A 52 9.56 -7.16 10.68
C GLN A 52 9.56 -8.68 10.71
N GLU A 53 9.29 -9.21 11.90
CA GLU A 53 9.12 -10.63 12.10
C GLU A 53 7.90 -11.05 11.29
N ILE A 54 8.12 -12.02 10.39
CA ILE A 54 7.06 -12.65 9.61
C ILE A 54 6.09 -13.24 10.64
N SER A 55 4.85 -12.76 10.63
CA SER A 55 3.83 -13.19 11.58
C SER A 55 3.67 -14.71 11.56
N GLU A 56 3.64 -15.30 12.74
CA GLU A 56 3.70 -16.75 12.90
C GLU A 56 2.49 -17.43 12.24
N GLY A 57 2.77 -18.36 11.32
CA GLY A 57 1.96 -19.58 11.23
C GLY A 57 0.75 -19.60 10.31
N LYS A 58 0.54 -18.64 9.38
CA LYS A 58 -0.32 -18.96 8.22
C LYS A 58 0.38 -20.01 7.35
N LYS A 59 -0.13 -21.25 7.38
CA LYS A 59 0.33 -22.32 6.47
C LYS A 59 0.05 -21.89 5.04
N LYS A 60 1.09 -21.46 4.32
CA LYS A 60 1.02 -21.12 2.90
C LYS A 60 0.44 -22.32 2.13
N ASN A 61 -0.47 -22.07 1.21
CA ASN A 61 -1.10 -23.10 0.39
C ASN A 61 -0.01 -23.97 -0.29
N PRO A 62 0.01 -25.30 -0.10
CA PRO A 62 1.08 -26.16 -0.63
C PRO A 62 1.11 -26.21 -2.17
N LYS A 63 0.03 -25.74 -2.83
CA LYS A 63 -0.01 -25.56 -4.29
C LYS A 63 0.78 -24.31 -4.74
N TYR A 64 0.88 -23.29 -3.89
CA TYR A 64 1.53 -22.02 -4.23
C TYR A 64 3.05 -22.21 -4.44
N ARG A 65 3.56 -21.65 -5.54
CA ARG A 65 4.98 -21.62 -5.87
C ARG A 65 5.34 -20.25 -6.42
N VAL A 66 6.29 -19.58 -5.76
CA VAL A 66 6.79 -18.25 -6.15
C VAL A 66 7.26 -18.27 -7.60
N GLY A 67 6.87 -17.26 -8.38
CA GLY A 67 7.21 -17.11 -9.79
C GLY A 67 6.50 -18.10 -10.73
N LYS A 68 5.57 -18.93 -10.23
CA LYS A 68 4.68 -19.74 -11.06
C LYS A 68 3.34 -19.05 -11.23
N ALA A 69 2.74 -19.23 -12.41
CA ALA A 69 1.46 -18.64 -12.80
C ALA A 69 0.35 -18.91 -11.76
N LEU A 70 -0.37 -17.85 -11.35
CA LEU A 70 -1.48 -17.93 -10.39
C LEU A 70 -2.68 -18.73 -10.94
N LEU A 71 -2.88 -18.72 -12.26
CA LEU A 71 -3.92 -19.42 -13.02
C LEU A 71 -3.37 -19.79 -14.41
N SER A 72 -4.03 -20.69 -15.14
CA SER A 72 -3.69 -20.94 -16.55
C SER A 72 -3.98 -19.73 -17.43
N SER A 73 -3.32 -19.63 -18.58
CA SER A 73 -3.59 -18.56 -19.55
C SER A 73 -5.04 -18.56 -20.07
N SER A 74 -5.74 -19.69 -20.00
CA SER A 74 -7.16 -19.77 -20.35
C SER A 74 -8.06 -19.15 -19.28
N GLU A 75 -7.71 -19.33 -18.01
CA GLU A 75 -8.45 -18.85 -16.84
C GLU A 75 -8.23 -17.35 -16.64
N LEU A 76 -7.00 -16.88 -16.80
CA LEU A 76 -6.69 -15.44 -16.75
C LEU A 76 -7.51 -14.63 -17.76
N ARG A 77 -7.64 -15.14 -19.00
CA ARG A 77 -8.49 -14.50 -20.02
C ARG A 77 -9.98 -14.50 -19.65
N ARG A 78 -10.47 -15.51 -18.91
CA ARG A 78 -11.85 -15.55 -18.42
C ARG A 78 -12.06 -14.64 -17.20
N ALA A 79 -11.05 -14.52 -16.32
CA ALA A 79 -11.07 -13.63 -15.17
C ALA A 79 -11.02 -12.14 -15.57
N GLY A 80 -10.47 -11.85 -16.75
CA GLY A 80 -10.51 -10.52 -17.37
C GLY A 80 -9.27 -9.67 -17.11
N GLN A 81 -9.26 -8.48 -17.71
CA GLN A 81 -8.04 -7.67 -17.85
C GLN A 81 -7.38 -7.33 -16.51
N TYR A 82 -8.14 -6.92 -15.49
CA TYR A 82 -7.57 -6.58 -14.18
C TYR A 82 -6.87 -7.77 -13.49
N CYS A 83 -7.38 -9.00 -13.67
CA CYS A 83 -6.72 -10.21 -13.17
C CYS A 83 -5.46 -10.54 -13.99
N MET A 84 -5.46 -10.27 -15.30
CA MET A 84 -4.26 -10.39 -16.14
C MET A 84 -3.18 -9.39 -15.73
N ASP A 85 -3.54 -8.13 -15.48
CA ASP A 85 -2.61 -7.07 -15.09
C ASP A 85 -1.98 -7.35 -13.71
N LEU A 86 -2.80 -7.76 -12.74
CA LEU A 86 -2.34 -8.16 -11.40
C LEU A 86 -1.47 -9.42 -11.43
N HIS A 87 -1.79 -10.38 -12.29
CA HIS A 87 -0.95 -11.56 -12.53
C HIS A 87 0.41 -11.17 -13.13
N ASN A 88 0.42 -10.29 -14.15
CA ASN A 88 1.64 -9.82 -14.79
C ASN A 88 2.53 -9.04 -13.80
N TYR A 89 1.93 -8.21 -12.95
CA TYR A 89 2.62 -7.53 -11.86
C TYR A 89 3.30 -8.53 -10.91
N TYR A 90 2.57 -9.57 -10.49
CA TYR A 90 3.14 -10.63 -9.64
C TYR A 90 4.30 -11.36 -10.33
N ILE A 91 4.13 -11.81 -11.57
CA ILE A 91 5.19 -12.53 -12.32
C ILE A 91 6.45 -11.67 -12.47
N HIS A 92 6.30 -10.36 -12.71
CA HIS A 92 7.43 -9.43 -12.85
C HIS A 92 8.15 -9.10 -11.53
N ASN A 93 7.58 -9.41 -10.36
CA ASN A 93 8.15 -9.05 -9.05
C ASN A 93 8.37 -10.24 -8.10
N ALA A 94 7.97 -11.45 -8.48
CA ALA A 94 8.12 -12.65 -7.67
C ALA A 94 9.58 -13.04 -7.39
N ASP A 95 10.50 -12.71 -8.30
CA ASP A 95 11.95 -12.90 -8.16
C ASP A 95 12.58 -11.95 -7.13
N LYS A 96 12.04 -10.74 -7.01
CA LYS A 96 12.46 -9.71 -6.03
C LYS A 96 12.00 -10.03 -4.60
N LEU A 97 11.15 -11.04 -4.41
CA LEU A 97 10.50 -11.40 -3.14
C LEU A 97 9.80 -10.21 -2.45
N GLN A 98 9.25 -9.29 -3.24
CA GLN A 98 8.50 -8.13 -2.76
C GLN A 98 7.00 -8.39 -2.86
N ASP A 99 6.36 -8.64 -1.71
CA ASP A 99 4.91 -8.61 -1.58
C ASP A 99 4.34 -7.19 -1.81
N ILE A 100 3.02 -7.06 -2.02
CA ILE A 100 2.40 -5.76 -2.31
C ILE A 100 2.26 -4.94 -1.03
N ILE A 101 2.96 -3.82 -0.95
CA ILE A 101 2.78 -2.82 0.12
C ILE A 101 1.64 -1.88 -0.26
N VAL A 102 0.57 -1.89 0.53
CA VAL A 102 -0.60 -1.01 0.38
C VAL A 102 -0.51 0.12 1.41
N ALA A 103 -0.36 1.35 0.93
CA ALA A 103 -0.40 2.55 1.76
C ALA A 103 -1.76 3.25 1.65
N TYR A 104 -2.30 3.69 2.78
CA TYR A 104 -3.57 4.39 2.92
C TYR A 104 -3.45 5.50 3.98
N LYS A 105 -4.37 6.48 3.95
CA LYS A 105 -4.39 7.56 4.95
C LYS A 105 -5.18 7.08 6.18
N GLU A 106 -4.70 7.35 7.40
CA GLU A 106 -5.37 6.96 8.66
C GLU A 106 -6.88 7.26 8.65
N GLN A 107 -7.25 8.45 8.15
CA GLN A 107 -8.63 8.94 7.95
C GLN A 107 -9.54 8.04 7.09
N TYR A 108 -9.00 7.02 6.39
CA TYR A 108 -9.81 6.11 5.59
C TYR A 108 -10.45 4.99 6.42
N PHE A 109 -9.76 4.53 7.45
CA PHE A 109 -10.28 3.59 8.45
C PHE A 109 -10.51 4.23 9.82
N LEU A 110 -10.21 5.52 9.99
CA LEU A 110 -10.32 6.26 11.26
C LEU A 110 -9.59 5.55 12.41
N GLN A 111 -8.43 4.94 12.10
CA GLN A 111 -7.57 4.33 13.09
C GLN A 111 -7.06 5.39 14.07
N LEU A 112 -6.70 4.93 15.28
CA LEU A 112 -6.13 5.78 16.32
C LEU A 112 -4.79 6.36 15.84
N GLU A 113 -4.63 7.66 16.04
CA GLU A 113 -3.46 8.46 15.68
C GLU A 113 -2.14 7.75 16.03
N GLY A 114 -1.27 7.54 15.03
CA GLY A 114 0.04 6.90 15.20
C GLY A 114 0.13 5.43 14.76
N THR A 115 -0.93 4.84 14.21
CA THR A 115 -0.80 3.59 13.42
C THR A 115 -0.35 3.90 12.00
N GLU A 116 0.81 3.38 11.60
CA GLU A 116 1.27 3.49 10.21
C GLU A 116 0.19 2.95 9.26
N GLY A 117 -0.30 3.82 8.37
CA GLY A 117 -1.31 3.50 7.37
C GLY A 117 -0.78 2.62 6.24
N ILE A 118 -0.16 1.49 6.58
CA ILE A 118 0.42 0.53 5.64
C ILE A 118 0.03 -0.91 6.02
N PHE A 119 -0.09 -1.77 5.02
CA PHE A 119 -0.07 -3.22 5.21
C PHE A 119 0.45 -3.94 3.98
N THR A 120 0.77 -5.21 4.15
CA THR A 120 1.28 -6.07 3.09
C THR A 120 0.20 -7.06 2.66
N VAL A 121 0.02 -7.25 1.35
CA VAL A 121 -0.74 -8.36 0.75
C VAL A 121 0.29 -9.34 0.21
N ALA A 122 0.34 -10.57 0.74
CA ALA A 122 1.34 -11.53 0.28
C ALA A 122 0.98 -12.11 -1.09
N PHE A 123 1.98 -12.42 -1.90
CA PHE A 123 1.77 -13.10 -3.18
C PHE A 123 1.17 -14.51 -3.03
N SER A 124 1.33 -15.15 -1.86
CA SER A 124 0.58 -16.38 -1.53
C SER A 124 -0.92 -16.13 -1.38
N ASP A 125 -1.31 -14.98 -0.82
CA ASP A 125 -2.71 -14.63 -0.62
C ASP A 125 -3.38 -14.29 -1.97
N LEU A 126 -2.62 -13.71 -2.92
CA LEU A 126 -3.06 -13.56 -4.31
C LEU A 126 -3.29 -14.90 -4.99
N PHE A 127 -2.45 -15.91 -4.75
CA PHE A 127 -2.68 -17.25 -5.28
C PHE A 127 -3.98 -17.85 -4.75
N ASP A 128 -4.22 -17.73 -3.44
CA ASP A 128 -5.45 -18.22 -2.80
C ASP A 128 -6.69 -17.49 -3.33
N LEU A 129 -6.62 -16.17 -3.53
CA LEU A 129 -7.66 -15.36 -4.16
C LEU A 129 -7.96 -15.80 -5.60
N PHE A 130 -6.93 -15.98 -6.42
CA PHE A 130 -7.07 -16.35 -7.83
C PHE A 130 -7.67 -17.75 -8.00
N ASN A 131 -7.36 -18.67 -7.08
CA ASN A 131 -7.87 -20.05 -7.09
C ASN A 131 -9.18 -20.22 -6.29
N LEU A 132 -9.69 -19.15 -5.67
CA LEU A 132 -10.84 -19.17 -4.76
C LEU A 132 -10.68 -20.15 -3.57
N ASP A 133 -9.44 -20.47 -3.20
CA ASP A 133 -9.08 -21.40 -2.12
C ASP A 133 -9.26 -20.74 -0.74
N ALA A 134 -8.87 -19.46 -0.59
CA ALA A 134 -9.00 -18.68 0.65
C ALA A 134 -8.94 -17.16 0.40
N LEU A 135 -9.29 -16.38 1.44
CA LEU A 135 -9.20 -14.91 1.42
C LEU A 135 -8.45 -14.42 2.67
N ASP A 136 -7.34 -13.72 2.49
CA ASP A 136 -6.59 -13.12 3.60
C ASP A 136 -7.20 -11.80 4.08
N LEU A 137 -6.95 -11.47 5.36
CA LEU A 137 -7.35 -10.22 5.98
C LEU A 137 -6.87 -8.99 5.20
N SER A 138 -5.64 -9.01 4.68
CA SER A 138 -5.08 -7.94 3.83
C SER A 138 -5.93 -7.68 2.59
N LEU A 139 -6.46 -8.73 1.95
CA LEU A 139 -7.34 -8.62 0.79
C LEU A 139 -8.73 -8.08 1.16
N VAL A 140 -9.26 -8.46 2.34
CA VAL A 140 -10.50 -7.86 2.87
C VAL A 140 -10.30 -6.36 3.15
N ARG A 141 -9.12 -5.96 3.66
CA ARG A 141 -8.75 -4.55 3.87
C ARG A 141 -8.67 -3.78 2.54
N CYS A 142 -8.05 -4.36 1.51
CA CYS A 142 -8.06 -3.79 0.15
C CYS A 142 -9.49 -3.57 -0.38
N PHE A 143 -10.37 -4.57 -0.25
CA PHE A 143 -11.76 -4.45 -0.68
C PHE A 143 -12.52 -3.37 0.10
N ALA A 144 -12.35 -3.30 1.42
CA ALA A 144 -12.97 -2.27 2.25
C ALA A 144 -12.51 -0.85 1.84
N LEU A 145 -11.21 -0.63 1.57
CA LEU A 145 -10.69 0.63 1.06
C LEU A 145 -11.25 0.99 -0.32
N HIS A 146 -11.32 0.02 -1.24
CA HIS A 146 -11.91 0.23 -2.57
C HIS A 146 -13.39 0.63 -2.47
N MET A 147 -14.17 -0.10 -1.68
CA MET A 147 -15.59 0.21 -1.45
C MET A 147 -15.77 1.57 -0.78
N GLN A 148 -14.88 1.97 0.12
CA GLN A 148 -14.90 3.28 0.75
C GLN A 148 -14.68 4.42 -0.25
N GLN A 149 -13.70 4.26 -1.14
CA GLN A 149 -13.44 5.21 -2.24
C GLN A 149 -14.63 5.27 -3.21
N GLU A 150 -15.18 4.12 -3.61
CA GLU A 150 -16.26 4.03 -4.59
C GLU A 150 -17.59 4.57 -4.04
N THR A 151 -17.90 4.32 -2.76
CA THR A 151 -19.07 4.91 -2.08
C THR A 151 -18.98 6.43 -2.01
N ARG A 152 -17.80 6.98 -1.66
CA ARG A 152 -17.55 8.43 -1.67
C ARG A 152 -17.75 9.02 -3.08
N ARG A 153 -17.24 8.33 -4.10
CA ARG A 153 -17.34 8.75 -5.51
C ARG A 153 -18.79 8.76 -6.03
N ARG A 154 -19.56 7.68 -5.77
CA ARG A 154 -20.94 7.54 -6.26
C ARG A 154 -21.96 8.35 -5.49
N THR A 155 -21.89 8.33 -4.15
CA THR A 155 -22.99 8.84 -3.30
C THR A 155 -22.77 10.24 -2.76
N ARG A 156 -21.53 10.74 -2.75
CA ARG A 156 -21.08 11.95 -2.03
C ARG A 156 -21.37 11.95 -0.52
N LYS A 157 -21.89 10.87 0.06
CA LYS A 157 -22.15 10.74 1.49
C LYS A 157 -20.85 10.45 2.25
N LYS A 158 -20.76 10.95 3.48
CA LYS A 158 -19.75 10.49 4.45
C LYS A 158 -20.22 9.13 4.98
N CYS A 159 -19.38 8.11 4.83
CA CYS A 159 -19.58 6.78 5.40
C CYS A 159 -18.31 6.37 6.13
N GLY A 160 -18.44 5.99 7.40
CA GLY A 160 -17.37 5.34 8.14
C GLY A 160 -17.16 3.92 7.60
N TYR A 161 -15.91 3.52 7.42
CA TYR A 161 -15.55 2.14 7.10
C TYR A 161 -14.69 1.61 8.23
N ILE A 162 -15.13 0.49 8.79
CA ILE A 162 -14.44 -0.24 9.85
C ILE A 162 -13.32 -1.03 9.20
N ASP A 163 -12.11 -0.93 9.75
CA ASP A 163 -10.98 -1.77 9.36
C ASP A 163 -11.29 -3.23 9.75
N PRO A 164 -11.31 -4.18 8.79
CA PRO A 164 -11.46 -5.61 9.06
C PRO A 164 -10.52 -6.14 10.16
N GLN A 165 -9.32 -5.58 10.30
CA GLN A 165 -8.37 -5.99 11.34
C GLN A 165 -8.91 -5.75 12.76
N MET A 166 -9.63 -4.64 12.98
CA MET A 166 -10.22 -4.29 14.27
C MET A 166 -11.38 -5.23 14.67
N MET A 167 -11.97 -5.93 13.70
CA MET A 167 -13.05 -6.91 13.90
C MET A 167 -12.55 -8.37 13.98
N THR A 168 -11.25 -8.57 14.18
CA THR A 168 -10.71 -9.92 14.45
C THR A 168 -10.98 -10.34 15.90
N VAL A 169 -11.28 -11.63 16.12
CA VAL A 169 -11.56 -12.20 17.46
C VAL A 169 -10.47 -11.85 18.47
N THR A 170 -9.20 -11.86 18.07
CA THR A 170 -8.06 -11.47 18.89
C THR A 170 -8.17 -10.04 19.41
N LEU A 171 -8.49 -9.06 18.55
CA LEU A 171 -8.66 -7.65 18.95
C LEU A 171 -9.95 -7.43 19.75
N MET A 172 -11.04 -8.09 19.38
CA MET A 172 -12.30 -8.07 20.12
C MET A 172 -12.19 -8.58 21.56
N THR A 173 -11.32 -9.56 21.80
CA THR A 173 -11.09 -10.16 23.14
C THR A 173 -10.00 -9.44 23.94
N SER A 174 -8.99 -8.87 23.27
CA SER A 174 -7.85 -8.22 23.95
C SER A 174 -8.15 -6.83 24.50
N ASP A 175 -8.88 -5.99 23.75
CA ASP A 175 -9.30 -4.66 24.22
C ASP A 175 -10.68 -4.26 23.65
N ARG A 176 -11.71 -4.83 24.28
CA ARG A 176 -13.12 -4.48 23.99
C ARG A 176 -13.40 -2.98 24.16
N ALA A 177 -12.71 -2.29 25.08
CA ALA A 177 -12.95 -0.88 25.35
C ALA A 177 -12.40 0.02 24.22
N ALA A 178 -11.21 -0.28 23.69
CA ALA A 178 -10.68 0.37 22.49
C ALA A 178 -11.55 0.09 21.27
N LEU A 179 -12.04 -1.14 21.09
CA LEU A 179 -12.93 -1.47 19.97
C LEU A 179 -14.24 -0.68 20.02
N VAL A 180 -14.85 -0.51 21.20
CA VAL A 180 -16.04 0.33 21.37
C VAL A 180 -15.75 1.80 21.03
N ARG A 181 -14.64 2.37 21.55
CA ARG A 181 -14.22 3.75 21.21
C ARG A 181 -13.99 3.92 19.70
N TYR A 182 -13.30 2.97 19.08
CA TYR A 182 -13.03 2.96 17.64
C TYR A 182 -14.30 2.87 16.80
N THR A 183 -15.25 2.00 17.20
CA THR A 183 -16.53 1.86 16.49
C THR A 183 -17.38 3.12 16.62
N HIS A 184 -17.43 3.73 17.81
CA HIS A 184 -18.09 5.03 18.04
C HIS A 184 -17.48 6.12 17.14
N ALA A 185 -16.16 6.30 17.20
CA ALA A 185 -15.42 7.24 16.34
C ALA A 185 -15.72 7.01 14.84
N THR A 186 -15.80 5.75 14.40
CA THR A 186 -16.09 5.38 13.01
C THR A 186 -17.53 5.74 12.59
N VAL A 187 -18.52 5.52 13.46
CA VAL A 187 -19.93 5.84 13.19
C VAL A 187 -20.18 7.36 13.18
N HIS A 188 -19.60 8.08 14.15
CA HIS A 188 -19.81 9.53 14.30
C HIS A 188 -18.85 10.38 13.43
N GLY A 189 -17.80 9.77 12.86
CA GLY A 189 -16.79 10.47 12.04
C GLY A 189 -15.83 11.34 12.86
N GLU A 190 -15.69 11.02 14.14
CA GLU A 190 -14.91 11.79 15.11
C GLU A 190 -13.48 11.23 15.23
N VAL A 191 -12.51 11.93 14.66
CA VAL A 191 -11.10 11.67 14.96
C VAL A 191 -10.79 12.27 16.33
N HIS A 192 -10.96 11.47 17.39
CA HIS A 192 -10.49 11.84 18.72
C HIS A 192 -8.96 11.78 18.74
N ALA A 193 -8.33 12.93 18.51
CA ALA A 193 -6.92 13.14 18.85
C ALA A 193 -6.72 12.80 20.34
N ARG A 194 -5.61 12.13 20.66
CA ARG A 194 -5.27 11.91 22.07
C ARG A 194 -4.74 13.23 22.63
N THR A 195 -5.57 13.94 23.39
CA THR A 195 -5.06 14.92 24.36
C THR A 195 -4.22 14.19 25.40
N CYS A 196 -2.90 14.33 25.26
CA CYS A 196 -1.90 13.98 26.26
C CYS A 196 -1.99 14.91 27.48
#